data_AF-A0A829GNV8-F1
#
_entry.id   AF-A0A829GNV8-F1
#
_cell.length_a   1.000
_cell.length_b   1.000
_cell.length_c   1.000
_cell.angle_alpha   90.00
_cell.angle_beta   90.00
_cell.angle_gamma   90.00
#
_symmetry.space_group_name_H-M   'P 1'
#
loop_
_entity.id
_entity.type
_entity.pdbx_description
1 polymer ?
#
loop_
_entity_poly.entity_id
_entity_poly.type
_entity_poly.pdbx_seq_one_letter_code
_entity_poly.pdbx_strand_id
1 'polypeptide(L)'
;YRLSEMAAGALALIRRILVDRFNVDAPAVDSKKLQVSGGHFDPTNVEETMAFYIRIGVDAGLSEKEAQDLANRFGSNTSRVLTYAVDGPAPGLSLKETMSLRYSLNEEMTLTPVDYLLRRTNVLLFHAETLAELKQPVVDEMAQTLGWDDSVKAQQLAALNAAIADSQLAYLKTAPAPVHPE
;
A
#
# COMPACT_ATOMS: atom_id res chain seq x y z
N TYR A 1 19.24 2.34 0.46
CA TYR A 1 20.65 2.71 0.23
C TYR A 1 21.10 2.63 -1.23
N ARG A 2 20.96 1.51 -1.96
CA ARG A 2 21.44 1.44 -3.37
C ARG A 2 20.61 2.26 -4.38
N LEU A 3 19.30 2.34 -4.21
CA LEU A 3 18.40 3.08 -5.11
C LEU A 3 18.60 4.61 -5.04
N SER A 4 18.85 5.15 -3.84
CA SER A 4 19.12 6.58 -3.66
C SER A 4 20.44 7.03 -4.32
N GLU A 5 21.47 6.17 -4.29
CA GLU A 5 22.76 6.45 -4.93
C GLU A 5 22.67 6.44 -6.48
N MET A 6 21.88 5.51 -7.05
CA MET A 6 21.62 5.49 -8.50
C MET A 6 20.87 6.75 -8.96
N ALA A 7 19.85 7.18 -8.21
CA ALA A 7 19.09 8.39 -8.50
C ALA A 7 19.95 9.66 -8.40
N ALA A 8 20.84 9.74 -7.40
CA ALA A 8 21.77 10.85 -7.25
C ALA A 8 22.73 10.97 -8.47
N GLY A 9 23.25 9.84 -8.95
CA GLY A 9 24.07 9.81 -10.17
C GLY A 9 23.32 10.28 -11.41
N ALA A 10 22.07 9.83 -11.59
CA ALA A 10 21.22 10.29 -12.69
C ALA A 10 20.92 11.79 -12.63
N LEU A 11 20.60 12.32 -11.44
CA LEU A 11 20.34 13.76 -11.25
C LEU A 11 21.58 14.61 -11.55
N ALA A 12 22.78 14.13 -11.21
CA ALA A 12 24.02 14.85 -11.56
C ALA A 12 24.16 15.01 -13.09
N LEU A 13 23.86 13.95 -13.86
CA LEU A 13 23.88 14.01 -15.32
C LEU A 13 22.76 14.92 -15.88
N ILE A 14 21.54 14.81 -15.35
CA ILE A 14 20.40 15.63 -15.79
C ILE A 14 20.68 17.11 -15.57
N ARG A 15 21.22 17.49 -14.40
CA ARG A 15 21.57 18.88 -14.10
C ARG A 15 22.59 19.44 -15.08
N ARG A 16 23.62 18.65 -15.44
CA ARG A 16 24.59 19.04 -16.47
C ARG A 16 23.90 19.29 -17.82
N ILE A 17 23.00 18.39 -18.25
CA ILE A 17 22.25 18.55 -19.50
C ILE A 17 21.36 19.80 -19.48
N LEU A 18 20.71 20.10 -18.36
CA LEU A 18 19.86 21.28 -18.20
C LEU A 18 20.65 22.59 -18.35
N VAL A 19 21.85 22.65 -17.78
CA VAL A 19 22.76 23.79 -17.95
C VAL A 19 23.24 23.88 -19.40
N ASP A 20 23.82 22.81 -19.94
CA ASP A 20 24.49 22.82 -21.24
C ASP A 20 23.54 23.11 -22.42
N ARG A 21 22.29 22.62 -22.36
CA ARG A 21 21.35 22.67 -23.50
C ARG A 21 20.24 23.68 -23.34
N PHE A 22 19.88 24.02 -22.11
CA PHE A 22 18.70 24.84 -21.83
C PHE A 22 19.02 26.06 -20.96
N ASN A 23 20.27 26.22 -20.51
CA ASN A 23 20.70 27.29 -19.60
C ASN A 23 19.84 27.37 -18.32
N VAL A 24 19.41 26.20 -17.81
CA VAL A 24 18.64 26.06 -16.57
C VAL A 24 19.55 25.52 -15.48
N ASP A 25 19.80 26.32 -14.44
CA ASP A 25 20.48 25.87 -13.23
C ASP A 25 19.45 25.37 -12.21
N ALA A 26 19.43 24.04 -12.01
CA ALA A 26 18.57 23.41 -11.03
C ALA A 26 19.33 23.19 -9.71
N PRO A 27 18.69 23.42 -8.55
CA PRO A 27 19.34 23.30 -7.26
C PRO A 27 19.84 21.88 -6.99
N ALA A 28 20.95 21.78 -6.28
CA ALA A 28 21.43 20.52 -5.73
C ALA A 28 20.59 20.12 -4.52
N VAL A 29 20.19 18.85 -4.42
CA VAL A 29 19.45 18.31 -3.27
C VAL A 29 20.25 17.17 -2.66
N ASP A 30 20.40 17.19 -1.34
CA ASP A 30 20.97 16.06 -0.60
C ASP A 30 19.87 15.03 -0.29
N SER A 31 19.74 14.04 -1.17
CA SER A 31 18.75 12.98 -1.05
C SER A 31 18.94 12.11 0.20
N LYS A 32 20.08 12.17 0.90
CA LYS A 32 20.31 11.41 2.14
C LYS A 32 19.56 11.99 3.34
N LYS A 33 19.23 13.28 3.28
CA LYS A 33 18.49 14.00 4.33
C LYS A 33 17.01 14.15 4.00
N LEU A 34 16.59 13.76 2.80
CA LEU A 34 15.22 13.90 2.38
C LEU A 34 14.38 12.76 2.97
N GLN A 35 13.51 13.12 3.92
CA GLN A 35 12.51 12.18 4.43
C GLN A 35 11.46 11.95 3.34
N VAL A 36 11.05 10.69 3.20
CA VAL A 36 10.00 10.29 2.27
C VAL A 36 8.64 10.28 2.97
N SER A 37 7.56 10.21 2.20
CA SER A 37 6.19 10.09 2.71
C SER A 37 6.09 8.99 3.78
N GLY A 38 5.38 9.27 4.88
CA GLY A 38 5.29 8.39 6.04
C GLY A 38 6.52 8.43 6.96
N GLY A 39 7.68 8.93 6.51
CA GLY A 39 8.93 9.01 7.28
C GLY A 39 9.23 10.35 7.93
N HIS A 40 8.26 11.27 8.05
CA HIS A 40 8.45 12.60 8.64
C HIS A 40 8.46 12.56 10.17
N PHE A 41 9.45 11.88 10.75
CA PHE A 41 9.68 11.82 12.19
C PHE A 41 11.17 11.65 12.51
N ASP A 42 11.55 11.88 13.76
CA ASP A 42 12.95 11.72 14.18
C ASP A 42 13.34 10.24 14.16
N PRO A 43 14.30 9.80 13.30
CA PRO A 43 14.71 8.40 13.22
C PRO A 43 15.41 7.92 14.50
N THR A 44 15.82 8.82 15.40
CA THR A 44 16.42 8.48 16.69
C THR A 44 15.37 8.26 17.78
N ASN A 45 14.11 8.61 17.53
CA ASN A 45 13.02 8.52 18.49
C ASN A 45 11.77 7.84 17.90
N VAL A 46 11.98 6.67 17.30
CA VAL A 46 10.93 5.90 16.63
C VAL A 46 9.85 5.43 17.63
N GLU A 47 10.25 4.98 18.81
CA GLU A 47 9.33 4.44 19.82
C GLU A 47 8.30 5.48 20.28
N GLU A 48 8.72 6.69 20.66
CA GLU A 48 7.81 7.74 21.10
C GLU A 48 6.90 8.20 19.95
N THR A 49 7.46 8.30 18.74
CA THR A 49 6.69 8.64 17.55
C THR A 49 5.60 7.60 17.26
N MET A 50 5.93 6.31 17.33
CA MET A 50 4.95 5.25 17.12
C MET A 50 3.90 5.25 18.23
N ALA A 51 4.30 5.46 19.49
CA ALA A 51 3.38 5.59 20.62
C ALA A 51 2.35 6.72 20.42
N PHE A 52 2.78 7.85 19.85
CA PHE A 52 1.88 8.94 19.47
C PHE A 52 0.86 8.49 18.40
N TYR A 53 1.30 7.83 17.32
CA TYR A 53 0.39 7.40 16.26
C TYR A 53 -0.58 6.29 16.69
N ILE A 54 -0.14 5.40 17.59
CA ILE A 54 -1.00 4.39 18.21
C ILE A 54 -2.08 5.09 19.05
N ARG A 55 -1.68 6.07 19.89
CA ARG A 55 -2.62 6.81 20.74
C ARG A 55 -3.74 7.45 19.92
N ILE A 56 -3.39 8.20 18.87
CA ILE A 56 -4.42 8.85 18.03
C ILE A 56 -5.30 7.84 17.29
N GLY A 57 -4.78 6.66 16.95
CA GLY A 57 -5.57 5.58 16.34
C GLY A 57 -6.59 4.99 17.32
N VAL A 58 -6.19 4.79 18.58
CA VAL A 58 -7.10 4.37 19.65
C VAL A 58 -8.16 5.44 19.91
N ASP A 59 -7.79 6.71 19.96
CA ASP A 59 -8.73 7.83 20.12
C ASP A 59 -9.71 7.93 18.94
N ALA A 60 -9.32 7.45 17.76
CA ALA A 60 -10.17 7.32 16.58
C ALA A 60 -11.07 6.06 16.57
N GLY A 61 -11.07 5.27 17.65
CA GLY A 61 -11.94 4.12 17.82
C GLY A 61 -11.37 2.78 17.36
N LEU A 62 -10.08 2.71 17.05
CA LEU A 62 -9.40 1.44 16.74
C LEU A 62 -8.97 0.72 18.02
N SER A 63 -8.84 -0.61 17.95
CA SER A 63 -8.10 -1.34 18.97
C SER A 63 -6.61 -0.98 18.93
N GLU A 64 -5.90 -1.14 20.05
CA GLU A 64 -4.46 -0.87 20.12
C GLU A 64 -3.66 -1.65 19.07
N LYS A 65 -4.04 -2.91 18.82
CA LYS A 65 -3.42 -3.77 17.79
C LYS A 65 -3.62 -3.20 16.38
N GLU A 66 -4.82 -2.72 16.07
CA GLU A 66 -5.11 -2.12 14.76
C GLU A 66 -4.40 -0.77 14.59
N ALA A 67 -4.38 0.06 15.63
CA ALA A 67 -3.67 1.33 15.63
C ALA A 67 -2.15 1.13 15.44
N GLN A 68 -1.58 0.12 16.11
CA GLN A 68 -0.18 -0.28 15.95
C GLN A 68 0.13 -0.76 14.53
N ASP A 69 -0.74 -1.57 13.93
CA ASP A 69 -0.62 -2.02 12.54
C ASP A 69 -0.58 -0.82 11.58
N LEU A 70 -1.50 0.14 11.73
CA LEU A 70 -1.53 1.35 10.92
C LEU A 70 -0.30 2.24 11.13
N ALA A 71 0.13 2.44 12.38
CA ALA A 71 1.32 3.22 12.71
C ALA A 71 2.58 2.64 12.06
N ASN A 72 2.76 1.32 12.15
CA ASN A 72 3.90 0.64 11.55
C ASN A 72 3.89 0.69 10.02
N ARG A 73 2.70 0.60 9.41
CA ARG A 73 2.57 0.58 7.95
C ARG A 73 2.69 1.96 7.32
N PHE A 74 2.02 2.96 7.88
CA PHE A 74 1.91 4.30 7.28
C PHE A 74 2.80 5.36 7.95
N GLY A 75 3.37 5.07 9.12
CA GLY A 75 4.22 5.99 9.87
C GLY A 75 3.50 7.31 10.14
N SER A 76 4.15 8.42 9.79
CA SER A 76 3.58 9.76 9.94
C SER A 76 2.28 10.00 9.17
N ASN A 77 2.01 9.22 8.12
CA ASN A 77 0.76 9.32 7.37
C ASN A 77 -0.43 8.72 8.11
N THR A 78 -0.24 8.00 9.22
CA THR A 78 -1.35 7.44 10.02
C THR A 78 -2.35 8.52 10.41
N SER A 79 -1.89 9.73 10.74
CA SER A 79 -2.77 10.88 11.02
C SER A 79 -3.76 11.18 9.89
N ARG A 80 -3.35 11.02 8.63
CA ARG A 80 -4.20 11.17 7.44
C ARG A 80 -5.07 9.95 7.21
N VAL A 81 -4.54 8.75 7.40
CA VAL A 81 -5.30 7.49 7.25
C VAL A 81 -6.56 7.50 8.12
N LEU A 82 -6.43 7.96 9.37
CA LEU A 82 -7.52 7.99 10.34
C LEU A 82 -8.68 8.92 9.95
N THR A 83 -8.52 9.80 8.97
CA THR A 83 -9.59 10.71 8.52
C THR A 83 -10.50 10.10 7.45
N TYR A 84 -10.21 8.90 6.94
CA TYR A 84 -10.92 8.34 5.78
C TYR A 84 -12.15 7.47 6.12
N ALA A 85 -12.51 7.32 7.39
CA ALA A 85 -13.70 6.55 7.79
C ALA A 85 -14.53 7.26 8.88
N VAL A 86 -14.69 8.58 8.76
CA VAL A 86 -15.51 9.37 9.71
C VAL A 86 -16.97 8.89 9.74
N ASP A 87 -17.49 8.40 8.61
CA ASP A 87 -18.85 7.86 8.50
C ASP A 87 -18.97 6.38 8.95
N GLY A 88 -17.90 5.82 9.52
CA GLY A 88 -17.85 4.43 9.96
C GLY A 88 -17.30 3.45 8.91
N PRO A 89 -17.32 2.15 9.22
CA PRO A 89 -16.76 1.11 8.36
C PRO A 89 -17.61 0.87 7.11
N ALA A 90 -16.95 0.56 6.00
CA ALA A 90 -17.59 0.07 4.79
C ALA A 90 -18.22 -1.33 5.03
N PRO A 91 -19.30 -1.69 4.33
CA PRO A 91 -19.92 -3.00 4.47
C PRO A 91 -18.93 -4.15 4.31
N GLY A 92 -18.83 -5.02 5.32
CA GLY A 92 -17.94 -6.18 5.31
C GLY A 92 -16.46 -5.89 5.61
N LEU A 93 -16.09 -4.62 5.84
CA LEU A 93 -14.74 -4.24 6.28
C LEU A 93 -14.74 -3.76 7.73
N SER A 94 -13.61 -3.91 8.42
CA SER A 94 -13.41 -3.25 9.71
C SER A 94 -13.16 -1.75 9.54
N LEU A 95 -13.19 -1.00 10.64
CA LEU A 95 -12.84 0.43 10.61
C LEU A 95 -11.40 0.64 10.11
N LYS A 96 -10.46 -0.16 10.62
CA LYS A 96 -9.05 -0.14 10.19
C LYS A 96 -8.91 -0.38 8.68
N GLU A 97 -9.58 -1.39 8.15
CA GLU A 97 -9.47 -1.73 6.72
C GLU A 97 -10.15 -0.69 5.83
N THR A 98 -11.26 -0.11 6.27
CA THR A 98 -11.95 0.98 5.57
C THR A 98 -11.05 2.23 5.47
N MET A 99 -10.48 2.67 6.59
CA MET A 99 -9.56 3.81 6.65
C MET A 99 -8.35 3.59 5.73
N SER A 100 -7.75 2.40 5.83
CA SER A 100 -6.60 2.00 5.03
C SER A 100 -6.89 2.00 3.53
N LEU A 101 -7.98 1.35 3.11
CA LEU A 101 -8.36 1.25 1.70
C LEU A 101 -8.64 2.62 1.11
N ARG A 102 -9.48 3.42 1.78
CA ARG A 102 -9.85 4.75 1.29
C ARG A 102 -8.67 5.71 1.25
N TYR A 103 -7.76 5.68 2.23
CA TYR A 103 -6.50 6.41 2.14
C TYR A 103 -5.69 5.96 0.92
N SER A 104 -5.56 4.66 0.70
CA SER A 104 -4.77 4.10 -0.41
C SER A 104 -5.36 4.48 -1.79
N LEU A 105 -6.70 4.54 -1.90
CA LEU A 105 -7.40 4.99 -3.10
C LEU A 105 -7.13 6.48 -3.38
N ASN A 106 -7.22 7.33 -2.36
CA ASN A 106 -7.14 8.78 -2.52
C ASN A 106 -5.70 9.30 -2.60
N GLU A 107 -4.74 8.65 -1.95
CA GLU A 107 -3.40 9.19 -1.74
C GLU A 107 -2.26 8.31 -2.26
N GLU A 108 -2.51 7.03 -2.51
CA GLU A 108 -1.46 6.09 -2.93
C GLU A 108 -1.69 5.53 -4.34
N MET A 109 -2.57 6.17 -5.12
CA MET A 109 -2.89 5.82 -6.51
C MET A 109 -3.25 4.33 -6.64
N THR A 110 -4.04 3.83 -5.70
CA THR A 110 -4.56 2.46 -5.74
C THR A 110 -5.73 2.42 -6.71
N LEU A 111 -5.54 1.77 -7.86
CA LEU A 111 -6.54 1.73 -8.93
C LEU A 111 -7.16 0.35 -9.10
N THR A 112 -6.52 -0.70 -8.59
CA THR A 112 -7.01 -2.08 -8.68
C THR A 112 -7.00 -2.79 -7.33
N PRO A 113 -7.84 -3.81 -7.11
CA PRO A 113 -7.82 -4.60 -5.88
C PRO A 113 -6.48 -5.30 -5.66
N VAL A 114 -5.79 -5.66 -6.75
CA VAL A 114 -4.44 -6.23 -6.71
C VAL A 114 -3.44 -5.21 -6.19
N ASP A 115 -3.51 -3.94 -6.61
CA ASP A 115 -2.63 -2.88 -6.06
C ASP A 115 -2.74 -2.81 -4.54
N TYR A 116 -3.97 -2.83 -4.03
CA TYR A 116 -4.19 -2.76 -2.59
C TYR A 116 -3.69 -4.02 -1.87
N LEU A 117 -4.26 -5.18 -2.20
CA LEU A 117 -4.07 -6.43 -1.46
C LEU A 117 -2.66 -7.02 -1.62
N LEU A 118 -1.97 -6.71 -2.72
CA LEU A 118 -0.60 -7.17 -2.96
C LEU A 118 0.43 -6.09 -2.59
N ARG A 119 0.26 -4.84 -3.05
CA ARG A 119 1.35 -3.83 -3.00
C ARG A 119 1.22 -2.83 -1.87
N ARG A 120 0.03 -2.58 -1.33
CA ARG A 120 -0.18 -1.64 -0.21
C ARG A 120 -0.31 -2.33 1.15
N THR A 121 -0.82 -3.57 1.17
CA THR A 121 -1.03 -4.31 2.42
C THR A 121 -0.21 -5.60 2.55
N ASN A 122 0.27 -6.16 1.44
CA ASN A 122 0.91 -7.49 1.37
C ASN A 122 0.04 -8.66 1.86
N VAL A 123 -1.28 -8.48 2.00
CA VAL A 123 -2.21 -9.53 2.45
C VAL A 123 -2.10 -10.78 1.59
N LEU A 124 -1.96 -10.60 0.28
CA LEU A 124 -1.84 -11.72 -0.67
C LEU A 124 -0.60 -12.59 -0.40
N LEU A 125 0.48 -12.02 0.13
CA LEU A 125 1.75 -12.72 0.36
C LEU A 125 1.87 -13.33 1.76
N PHE A 126 1.34 -12.65 2.79
CA PHE A 126 1.62 -12.99 4.19
C PHE A 126 0.38 -13.30 5.03
N HIS A 127 -0.82 -13.03 4.53
CA HIS A 127 -2.07 -13.14 5.31
C HIS A 127 -3.16 -13.89 4.52
N ALA A 128 -2.85 -15.12 4.12
CA ALA A 128 -3.77 -15.94 3.32
C ALA A 128 -5.10 -16.22 4.05
N GLU A 129 -5.07 -16.25 5.38
CA GLU A 129 -6.22 -16.46 6.25
C GLU A 129 -7.23 -15.31 6.20
N THR A 130 -6.77 -14.06 6.11
CA THR A 130 -7.67 -12.89 6.06
C THR A 130 -8.09 -12.54 4.64
N LEU A 131 -7.34 -13.00 3.63
CA LEU A 131 -7.60 -12.72 2.22
C LEU A 131 -9.02 -13.13 1.79
N ALA A 132 -9.52 -14.28 2.26
CA ALA A 132 -10.85 -14.77 1.90
C ALA A 132 -11.96 -13.82 2.38
N GLU A 133 -11.79 -13.24 3.57
CA GLU A 133 -12.74 -12.32 4.19
C GLU A 133 -12.66 -10.92 3.55
N LEU A 134 -11.46 -10.48 3.15
CA LEU A 134 -11.24 -9.15 2.59
C LEU A 134 -11.53 -9.06 1.09
N LYS A 135 -11.43 -10.15 0.35
CA LYS A 135 -11.49 -10.14 -1.12
C LYS A 135 -12.73 -9.43 -1.67
N GLN A 136 -13.92 -9.88 -1.26
CA GLN A 136 -15.17 -9.36 -1.80
C GLN A 136 -15.48 -7.94 -1.28
N PRO A 137 -15.40 -7.67 0.03
CA PRO A 137 -15.65 -6.33 0.56
C PRO A 137 -14.72 -5.25 0.00
N VAL A 138 -13.44 -5.55 -0.25
CA VAL A 138 -12.51 -4.61 -0.91
C VAL A 138 -12.97 -4.28 -2.32
N VAL A 139 -13.33 -5.29 -3.12
CA VAL A 139 -13.80 -5.07 -4.51
C VAL A 139 -15.10 -4.25 -4.51
N ASP A 140 -15.99 -4.51 -3.57
CA ASP A 140 -17.27 -3.80 -3.45
C ASP A 140 -17.05 -2.32 -3.08
N GLU A 141 -16.23 -2.04 -2.07
CA GLU A 141 -15.91 -0.67 -1.65
C GLU A 141 -15.17 0.11 -2.74
N MET A 142 -14.24 -0.55 -3.46
CA MET A 142 -13.57 0.05 -4.60
C MET A 142 -14.53 0.35 -5.75
N ALA A 143 -15.45 -0.57 -6.06
CA ALA A 143 -16.45 -0.36 -7.11
C ALA A 143 -17.35 0.84 -6.79
N GLN A 144 -17.78 0.97 -5.53
CA GLN A 144 -18.55 2.12 -5.07
C GLN A 144 -17.74 3.42 -5.16
N THR A 145 -16.51 3.43 -4.67
CA THR A 145 -15.68 4.64 -4.58
C THR A 145 -15.24 5.14 -5.96
N LEU A 146 -14.93 4.22 -6.88
CA LEU A 146 -14.44 4.54 -8.22
C LEU A 146 -15.54 4.56 -9.29
N GLY A 147 -16.80 4.30 -8.90
CA GLY A 147 -17.94 4.33 -9.80
C GLY A 147 -17.91 3.24 -10.87
N TRP A 148 -17.45 2.04 -10.53
CA TRP A 148 -17.43 0.91 -11.46
C TRP A 148 -18.83 0.37 -11.73
N ASP A 149 -19.10 0.06 -12.99
CA ASP A 149 -20.25 -0.77 -13.35
C ASP A 149 -19.99 -2.25 -13.04
N ASP A 150 -21.03 -3.08 -13.19
CA ASP A 150 -20.95 -4.52 -12.93
C ASP A 150 -19.92 -5.23 -13.83
N SER A 151 -19.69 -4.73 -15.04
CA SER A 151 -18.72 -5.32 -15.97
C SER A 151 -17.30 -5.08 -15.48
N VAL A 152 -16.95 -3.84 -15.13
CA VAL A 152 -15.64 -3.47 -14.59
C VAL A 152 -15.41 -4.17 -13.26
N LYS A 153 -16.42 -4.20 -12.38
CA LYS A 153 -16.34 -4.91 -11.10
C LYS A 153 -16.04 -6.39 -11.29
N ALA A 154 -16.73 -7.06 -12.22
CA ALA A 154 -16.47 -8.47 -12.55
C ALA A 154 -15.06 -8.69 -13.12
N GLN A 155 -14.59 -7.80 -13.99
CA GLN A 155 -13.23 -7.86 -14.54
C GLN A 155 -12.16 -7.72 -13.44
N GLN A 156 -12.34 -6.77 -12.52
CA GLN A 156 -11.41 -6.55 -11.41
C GLN A 156 -11.39 -7.74 -10.44
N LEU A 157 -12.56 -8.32 -10.15
CA LEU A 157 -12.65 -9.54 -9.33
C LEU A 157 -11.97 -10.73 -10.02
N ALA A 158 -12.15 -10.89 -11.32
CA ALA A 158 -11.49 -11.96 -12.09
C ALA A 158 -9.96 -11.79 -12.09
N ALA A 159 -9.46 -10.57 -12.31
CA ALA A 159 -8.03 -10.26 -12.26
C ALA A 159 -7.44 -10.54 -10.87
N LEU A 160 -8.15 -10.17 -9.80
CA LEU A 160 -7.74 -10.49 -8.43
C LEU A 160 -7.69 -12.00 -8.19
N ASN A 161 -8.72 -12.74 -8.59
CA ASN A 161 -8.74 -14.20 -8.44
C ASN A 161 -7.58 -14.87 -9.20
N ALA A 162 -7.25 -14.37 -10.40
CA ALA A 162 -6.11 -14.88 -11.17
C ALA A 162 -4.78 -14.64 -10.44
N ALA A 163 -4.56 -13.44 -9.88
CA ALA A 163 -3.36 -13.13 -9.10
C ALA A 163 -3.24 -14.00 -7.83
N ILE A 164 -4.36 -14.27 -7.15
CA ILE A 164 -4.40 -15.17 -5.99
C ILE A 164 -4.05 -16.60 -6.40
N ALA A 165 -4.64 -17.11 -7.48
CA ALA A 165 -4.38 -18.45 -7.97
C ALA A 165 -2.91 -18.66 -8.36
N ASP A 166 -2.31 -17.64 -8.99
CA ASP A 166 -0.90 -17.64 -9.37
C ASP A 166 0.01 -17.66 -8.14
N SER A 167 -0.22 -16.78 -7.16
CA SER A 167 0.54 -16.77 -5.90
C SER A 167 0.40 -18.06 -5.08
N GLN A 168 -0.73 -18.76 -5.20
CA GLN A 168 -0.96 -20.04 -4.54
C GLN A 168 -0.43 -21.23 -5.34
N LEU A 169 0.17 -20.99 -6.51
CA LEU A 169 0.66 -22.00 -7.45
C LEU A 169 -0.40 -23.07 -7.75
N ALA A 170 -1.66 -22.65 -7.92
CA ALA A 170 -2.81 -23.57 -8.04
C ALA A 170 -2.65 -24.54 -9.22
N TYR A 171 -1.99 -24.11 -10.30
CA TYR A 171 -1.69 -24.95 -11.46
C TYR A 171 -0.73 -26.11 -11.13
N LEU A 172 0.16 -25.96 -10.15
CA LEU A 172 1.04 -27.07 -9.70
C LEU A 172 0.31 -28.07 -8.81
N LYS A 173 -0.74 -27.65 -8.11
CA LYS A 173 -1.53 -28.52 -7.23
C LYS A 173 -2.48 -29.44 -7.99
N THR A 174 -2.73 -29.14 -9.26
CA THR A 174 -3.62 -29.91 -10.15
C THR A 174 -2.85 -30.69 -11.22
N ALA A 175 -1.53 -30.51 -11.32
CA ALA A 175 -0.68 -31.25 -12.23
C ALA A 175 -0.55 -32.72 -11.77
N PRO A 176 -0.63 -33.70 -12.70
CA PRO A 176 -0.37 -35.09 -12.35
C PRO A 176 1.06 -35.25 -11.82
N ALA A 177 1.24 -36.12 -10.83
CA ALA A 177 2.53 -36.36 -10.20
C ALA A 177 3.59 -36.72 -11.26
N PRO A 178 4.83 -36.23 -11.12
CA PRO A 178 5.89 -36.58 -12.05
C PRO A 178 6.07 -38.09 -12.07
N VAL A 179 5.94 -38.68 -13.26
CA VAL A 179 6.24 -40.09 -13.50
C VAL A 179 7.75 -40.23 -13.37
N HIS A 180 8.23 -40.84 -12.29
CA HIS A 180 9.63 -41.20 -12.17
C HIS A 180 9.95 -42.29 -13.21
N PRO A 181 10.93 -42.08 -14.11
CA PRO A 181 11.44 -43.16 -14.92
C PRO A 181 12.24 -44.13 -14.04
N GLU A 182 11.95 -45.43 -14.17
CA GLU A 182 12.74 -46.53 -13.60
C GLU A 182 14.17 -46.60 -14.17
#